data_AF-A0A522VRI5-F1
#
_entry.id   AF-A0A522VRI5-F1
#
_cell.length_a   1.000
_cell.length_b   1.000
_cell.length_c   1.000
_cell.angle_alpha   90.00
_cell.angle_beta   90.00
_cell.angle_gamma   90.00
#
_symmetry.space_group_name_H-M   'P 1'
#
loop_
_entity.id
_entity.type
_entity.pdbx_description
1 polymer ?
#
loop_
_entity_poly.entity_id
_entity_poly.type
_entity_poly.pdbx_seq_one_letter_code
_entity_poly.pdbx_strand_id
1 'polypeptide(L)'
;MLVKDLLPQDGAAGTAVLSVGQLARSVRELLERRYPLLWVAGEISNLRPASSGHLYFVLKDEQAQVDCVMFRGRAAHLDWEPRDGLQVEARALVTLYEPRGRFQLNVETMRRAGVGQLYERFLRLKDKLEREGLFAPQAKRAAPEHPRRIGVVTSLQAAALRDVLTTLARRNPSIPVIVYPVPVQGEGAGEKIARMLALAARRAECDVLLLVRGGGSIEDLWAFNEEAVARAIRACGIPVVVGVGHETDTTIADFAADCRAPTPTAAAELVSPSRAELLGRVLQLAARASRDAQRRLQYAMQRIDALARRLVHPADRMRVSRQLLVQLSARLASAAGRRLDGFGARLALARASLQGLDPGAVLARGYSITRDASGVVLRDATRVRVGETLTTTLASGWVESEALRKGHDPSR
;
A
#
# COMPACT_ATOMS: atom_id res chain seq x y z
N MET A 1 -4.32 -19.89 68.59
CA MET A 1 -5.12 -18.89 69.30
C MET A 1 -6.58 -19.36 69.26
N LEU A 2 -7.05 -19.86 70.41
CA LEU A 2 -8.42 -20.13 70.87
C LEU A 2 -9.47 -20.83 69.97
N VAL A 3 -9.73 -22.10 70.30
CA VAL A 3 -10.89 -22.93 69.91
C VAL A 3 -12.08 -22.70 70.90
N LYS A 4 -12.29 -21.47 71.38
CA LYS A 4 -13.30 -21.19 72.44
C LYS A 4 -14.53 -20.38 72.00
N ASP A 5 -14.58 -19.85 70.79
CA ASP A 5 -15.58 -18.80 70.45
C ASP A 5 -16.69 -19.21 69.46
N LEU A 6 -17.06 -20.49 69.38
CA LEU A 6 -18.10 -20.94 68.43
C LEU A 6 -19.28 -21.71 69.05
N LEU A 7 -19.36 -21.79 70.38
CA LEU A 7 -20.62 -22.18 71.04
C LEU A 7 -21.42 -20.91 71.36
N PRO A 8 -22.76 -20.91 71.18
CA PRO A 8 -23.59 -19.77 71.57
C PRO A 8 -23.37 -19.46 73.04
N GLN A 9 -23.06 -18.21 73.36
CA GLN A 9 -22.99 -17.75 74.73
C GLN A 9 -24.35 -17.94 75.41
N ASP A 10 -24.28 -18.45 76.63
CA ASP A 10 -25.39 -18.60 77.57
C ASP A 10 -26.20 -17.30 77.66
N GLY A 11 -27.43 -17.35 77.15
CA GLY A 11 -28.38 -16.24 77.18
C GLY A 11 -29.77 -16.75 76.88
N ALA A 12 -30.47 -17.21 77.93
CA ALA A 12 -31.86 -17.68 77.92
C ALA A 12 -32.14 -18.92 77.05
N ALA A 13 -31.69 -20.09 77.52
CA ALA A 13 -32.24 -21.38 77.11
C ALA A 13 -33.67 -21.54 77.64
N GLY A 14 -34.63 -20.86 76.99
CA GLY A 14 -35.97 -21.42 76.89
C GLY A 14 -35.83 -22.77 76.20
N THR A 15 -36.45 -23.81 76.75
CA THR A 15 -36.56 -25.15 76.15
C THR A 15 -37.33 -25.09 74.82
N ALA A 16 -36.73 -24.47 73.81
CA ALA A 16 -37.23 -24.44 72.46
C ALA A 16 -36.88 -25.80 71.81
N VAL A 17 -37.87 -26.69 71.77
CA VAL A 17 -37.74 -27.97 71.06
C VAL A 17 -37.59 -27.67 69.57
N LEU A 18 -36.38 -27.85 69.04
CA LEU A 18 -36.12 -27.75 67.61
C LEU A 18 -36.67 -28.98 66.90
N SER A 19 -37.35 -28.78 65.78
CA SER A 19 -37.68 -29.87 64.86
C SER A 19 -36.41 -30.39 64.18
N VAL A 20 -36.45 -31.65 63.75
CA VAL A 20 -35.33 -32.29 63.02
C VAL A 20 -34.92 -31.48 61.78
N GLY A 21 -35.90 -30.89 61.07
CA GLY A 21 -35.63 -30.03 59.91
C GLY A 21 -34.95 -28.70 60.28
N GLN A 22 -35.33 -28.09 61.41
CA GLN A 22 -34.66 -26.87 61.90
C GLN A 22 -33.22 -27.14 62.32
N LEU A 23 -32.96 -28.29 62.96
CA LEU A 23 -31.61 -28.70 63.31
C LEU A 23 -30.74 -28.95 62.07
N ALA A 24 -31.25 -29.72 61.08
CA ALA A 24 -30.53 -30.01 59.85
C ALA A 24 -30.16 -28.74 59.06
N ARG A 25 -31.11 -27.79 58.97
CA ARG A 25 -30.86 -26.49 58.33
C ARG A 25 -29.79 -25.68 59.06
N SER A 26 -29.87 -25.60 60.38
CA SER A 26 -28.88 -24.90 61.21
C SER A 26 -27.48 -25.48 61.04
N VAL A 27 -27.35 -26.81 61.00
CA VAL A 27 -26.05 -27.48 60.75
C VAL A 27 -25.53 -27.18 59.35
N ARG A 28 -26.40 -27.22 58.32
CA ARG A 28 -26.00 -26.86 56.94
C ARG A 28 -25.45 -25.44 56.88
N GLU A 29 -26.18 -24.47 57.45
CA GLU A 29 -25.79 -23.06 57.47
C GLU A 29 -24.46 -22.85 58.22
N LEU A 30 -24.23 -23.57 59.33
CA LEU A 30 -22.98 -23.52 60.07
C LEU A 30 -21.81 -24.05 59.23
N LEU A 31 -21.98 -25.19 58.55
CA LEU A 31 -20.96 -25.77 57.68
C LEU A 31 -20.60 -24.84 56.51
N GLU A 32 -21.62 -24.36 55.79
CA GLU A 32 -21.43 -23.47 54.63
C GLU A 32 -20.81 -22.13 55.01
N ARG A 33 -21.10 -21.62 56.22
CA ARG A 33 -20.51 -20.37 56.72
C ARG A 33 -19.08 -20.55 57.21
N ARG A 34 -18.76 -21.69 57.82
CA ARG A 34 -17.41 -21.97 58.36
C ARG A 34 -16.41 -22.35 57.27
N TYR A 35 -16.87 -23.08 56.26
CA TYR A 35 -16.04 -23.60 55.19
C TYR A 35 -16.49 -22.98 53.85
N PRO A 36 -15.90 -21.83 53.46
CA PRO A 36 -16.14 -21.29 52.13
C PRO A 36 -15.58 -22.24 51.06
N LEU A 37 -15.87 -21.93 49.80
CA LEU A 37 -15.44 -22.72 48.66
C LEU A 37 -13.93 -23.04 48.71
N LEU A 38 -13.59 -24.32 48.84
CA LEU A 38 -12.21 -24.78 49.10
C LEU A 38 -11.83 -25.97 48.21
N TRP A 39 -10.53 -26.27 48.13
CA TRP A 39 -10.03 -27.43 47.38
C TRP A 39 -9.83 -28.62 48.32
N VAL A 40 -10.35 -29.77 47.93
CA VAL A 40 -10.21 -31.05 48.62
C VAL A 40 -9.51 -32.04 47.70
N ALA A 41 -8.41 -32.63 48.14
CA ALA A 41 -7.72 -33.68 47.42
C ALA A 41 -8.27 -35.06 47.83
N GLY A 42 -8.36 -35.99 46.87
CA GLY A 42 -8.72 -37.37 47.16
C GLY A 42 -8.84 -38.21 45.89
N GLU A 43 -9.08 -39.50 46.08
CA GLU A 43 -9.35 -40.45 45.00
C GLU A 43 -10.87 -40.52 44.75
N ILE A 44 -11.27 -40.49 43.47
CA ILE A 44 -12.65 -40.75 43.07
C ILE A 44 -12.93 -42.24 43.26
N SER A 45 -14.05 -42.54 43.92
CA SER A 45 -14.60 -43.89 44.03
C SER A 45 -16.11 -43.87 43.86
N ASN A 46 -16.69 -45.01 43.44
CA ASN A 46 -18.13 -45.17 43.27
C ASN A 46 -18.77 -44.10 42.38
N LEU A 47 -18.11 -43.70 41.29
CA LEU A 47 -18.64 -42.73 40.33
C LEU A 47 -19.90 -43.27 39.65
N ARG A 48 -20.98 -42.50 39.78
CA ARG A 48 -22.31 -42.79 39.27
C ARG A 48 -22.84 -41.60 38.47
N PRO A 49 -22.79 -41.64 37.14
CA PRO A 49 -23.48 -40.68 36.31
C PRO A 49 -25.00 -40.92 36.41
N ALA A 50 -25.75 -39.89 36.81
CA ALA A 50 -27.21 -39.94 36.85
C ALA A 50 -27.82 -39.62 35.48
N SER A 51 -29.01 -40.13 35.22
CA SER A 51 -29.78 -39.84 33.99
C SER A 51 -30.09 -38.34 33.81
N SER A 52 -30.06 -37.56 34.89
CA SER A 52 -30.20 -36.09 34.86
C SER A 52 -28.94 -35.34 34.42
N GLY A 53 -27.83 -36.04 34.19
CA GLY A 53 -26.52 -35.48 33.86
C GLY A 53 -25.73 -34.97 35.08
N HIS A 54 -26.15 -35.30 36.30
CA HIS A 54 -25.34 -35.05 37.51
C HIS A 54 -24.34 -36.18 37.73
N LEU A 55 -23.18 -35.87 38.28
CA LEU A 55 -22.20 -36.86 38.72
C LEU A 55 -22.26 -36.99 40.24
N TYR A 56 -22.53 -38.20 40.71
CA TYR A 56 -22.42 -38.57 42.12
C TYR A 56 -21.18 -39.44 42.27
N PHE A 57 -20.32 -39.13 43.22
CA PHE A 57 -19.13 -39.95 43.50
C PHE A 57 -18.72 -39.79 44.95
N VAL A 58 -17.82 -40.63 45.44
CA VAL A 58 -17.21 -40.52 46.75
C VAL A 58 -15.77 -40.07 46.56
N LEU A 59 -15.37 -39.01 47.25
CA LEU A 59 -13.98 -38.61 47.35
C LEU A 59 -13.41 -39.20 48.64
N LYS A 60 -12.34 -39.98 48.54
CA LYS A 60 -11.71 -40.67 49.68
C LYS A 60 -10.20 -40.41 49.76
N ASP A 61 -9.65 -40.51 50.95
CA ASP A 61 -8.22 -40.62 51.22
C ASP A 61 -7.96 -41.84 52.14
N GLU A 62 -6.78 -41.94 52.76
CA GLU A 62 -6.43 -43.05 53.66
C GLU A 62 -7.23 -43.05 54.97
N GLN A 63 -7.84 -41.93 55.36
CA GLN A 63 -8.44 -41.71 56.68
C GLN A 63 -9.96 -41.50 56.63
N ALA A 64 -10.48 -40.93 55.54
CA ALA A 64 -11.85 -40.47 55.44
C ALA A 64 -12.41 -40.60 54.02
N GLN A 65 -13.74 -40.56 53.92
CA GLN A 65 -14.46 -40.48 52.65
C GLN A 65 -15.68 -39.56 52.77
N VAL A 66 -16.06 -38.92 51.66
CA VAL A 66 -17.21 -38.00 51.62
C VAL A 66 -17.98 -38.12 50.31
N ASP A 67 -19.32 -38.11 50.42
CA ASP A 67 -20.23 -38.09 49.27
C ASP A 67 -20.09 -36.75 48.53
N CYS A 68 -19.93 -36.79 47.21
CA CYS A 68 -19.73 -35.64 46.35
C CYS A 68 -20.81 -35.58 45.26
N VAL A 69 -21.26 -34.36 44.96
CA VAL A 69 -22.21 -34.06 43.90
C VAL A 69 -21.65 -32.99 42.97
N MET A 70 -21.61 -33.27 41.68
CA MET A 70 -21.35 -32.29 40.65
C MET A 70 -22.59 -32.13 39.76
N PHE A 71 -23.22 -30.96 39.83
CA PHE A 71 -24.42 -30.68 39.05
C PHE A 71 -24.12 -30.57 37.56
N ARG A 72 -25.13 -30.87 36.71
CA ARG A 72 -24.98 -31.03 35.26
C ARG A 72 -24.30 -29.84 34.59
N GLY A 73 -24.64 -28.63 35.04
CA GLY A 73 -24.09 -27.39 34.50
C GLY A 73 -22.60 -27.27 34.75
N ARG A 74 -22.09 -27.83 35.84
CA ARG A 74 -20.66 -27.86 36.15
C ARG A 74 -19.97 -29.05 35.49
N ALA A 75 -20.59 -30.23 35.54
CA ALA A 75 -20.05 -31.44 34.94
C ALA A 75 -19.80 -31.30 33.43
N ALA A 76 -20.66 -30.56 32.71
CA ALA A 76 -20.49 -30.31 31.28
C ALA A 76 -19.28 -29.41 30.92
N HIS A 77 -18.71 -28.69 31.90
CA HIS A 77 -17.52 -27.83 31.68
C HIS A 77 -16.21 -28.54 32.02
N LEU A 78 -16.24 -29.82 32.41
CA LEU A 78 -15.03 -30.62 32.54
C LEU A 78 -14.50 -30.95 31.15
N ASP A 79 -13.24 -30.60 30.94
CA ASP A 79 -12.42 -30.89 29.76
C ASP A 79 -11.90 -32.35 29.74
N TRP A 80 -12.23 -33.14 30.77
CA TRP A 80 -11.82 -34.53 30.90
C TRP A 80 -12.90 -35.39 31.58
N GLU A 81 -12.85 -36.69 31.34
CA GLU A 81 -13.85 -37.64 31.87
C GLU A 81 -13.40 -38.22 33.22
N PRO A 82 -14.15 -37.99 34.32
CA PRO A 82 -13.86 -38.59 35.61
C PRO A 82 -14.06 -40.11 35.59
N ARG A 83 -13.19 -40.82 36.32
CA ARG A 83 -13.20 -42.29 36.47
C ARG A 83 -12.81 -42.67 37.88
N ASP A 84 -13.32 -43.81 38.34
CA ASP A 84 -12.91 -44.39 39.61
C ASP A 84 -11.41 -44.70 39.62
N GLY A 85 -10.78 -44.51 40.78
CA GLY A 85 -9.34 -44.66 40.98
C GLY A 85 -8.50 -43.44 40.61
N LEU A 86 -9.11 -42.38 40.06
CA LEU A 86 -8.37 -41.15 39.74
C LEU A 86 -8.19 -40.28 40.97
N GLN A 87 -6.95 -39.86 41.19
CA GLN A 87 -6.61 -38.87 42.19
C GLN A 87 -6.91 -37.47 41.64
N VAL A 88 -7.70 -36.69 42.39
CA VAL A 88 -8.20 -35.38 41.99
C VAL A 88 -8.12 -34.37 43.11
N GLU A 89 -8.11 -33.10 42.72
CA GLU A 89 -8.41 -31.97 43.59
C GLU A 89 -9.75 -31.39 43.14
N ALA A 90 -10.75 -31.43 44.02
CA ALA A 90 -12.10 -30.93 43.78
C ALA A 90 -12.31 -29.61 44.51
N ARG A 91 -12.70 -28.56 43.78
CA ARG A 91 -13.14 -27.29 44.37
C ARG A 91 -14.61 -27.43 44.75
N ALA A 92 -14.90 -27.44 46.03
CA ALA A 92 -16.23 -27.78 46.53
C ALA A 92 -16.69 -26.89 47.67
N LEU A 93 -18.01 -26.76 47.79
CA LEU A 93 -18.69 -26.22 48.96
C LEU A 93 -19.04 -27.36 49.91
N VAL A 94 -18.66 -27.22 51.17
CA VAL A 94 -19.02 -28.15 52.24
C VAL A 94 -20.46 -27.91 52.67
N THR A 95 -21.33 -28.92 52.56
CA THR A 95 -22.77 -28.76 52.85
C THR A 95 -23.37 -30.03 53.49
N LEU A 96 -24.66 -29.98 53.80
CA LEU A 96 -25.45 -31.07 54.35
C LEU A 96 -26.72 -31.25 53.51
N TYR A 97 -26.98 -32.48 53.05
CA TYR A 97 -28.23 -32.82 52.37
C TYR A 97 -29.37 -32.93 53.39
N GLU A 98 -30.12 -31.84 53.56
CA GLU A 98 -31.16 -31.68 54.59
C GLU A 98 -32.15 -32.86 54.69
N PRO A 99 -32.71 -33.43 53.60
CA PRO A 99 -33.72 -34.48 53.69
C PRO A 99 -33.22 -35.79 54.32
N ARG A 100 -31.92 -36.06 54.28
CA ARG A 100 -31.32 -37.28 54.85
C ARG A 100 -30.22 -37.00 55.89
N GLY A 101 -29.96 -35.73 56.21
CA GLY A 101 -28.91 -35.33 57.14
C GLY A 101 -27.52 -35.81 56.76
N ARG A 102 -27.21 -35.99 55.47
CA ARG A 102 -25.91 -36.50 55.02
C ARG A 102 -24.92 -35.37 54.74
N PHE A 103 -23.71 -35.51 55.26
CA PHE A 103 -22.58 -34.66 54.93
C PHE A 103 -22.15 -34.90 53.48
N GLN A 104 -22.01 -33.83 52.69
CA GLN A 104 -21.60 -33.95 51.30
C GLN A 104 -20.83 -32.72 50.80
N LEU A 105 -20.09 -32.90 49.70
CA LEU A 105 -19.43 -31.83 48.97
C LEU A 105 -20.17 -31.51 47.68
N ASN A 106 -20.58 -30.26 47.51
CA ASN A 106 -21.07 -29.75 46.22
C ASN A 106 -19.86 -29.28 45.40
N VAL A 107 -19.46 -30.07 44.42
CA VAL A 107 -18.26 -29.84 43.59
C VAL A 107 -18.60 -28.87 42.47
N GLU A 108 -17.88 -27.75 42.42
CA GLU A 108 -18.01 -26.74 41.36
C GLU A 108 -17.09 -27.02 40.17
N THR A 109 -15.87 -27.49 40.44
CA THR A 109 -14.89 -27.89 39.43
C THR A 109 -13.92 -28.91 40.03
N MET A 110 -13.25 -29.69 39.19
CA MET A 110 -12.29 -30.70 39.63
C MET A 110 -11.15 -30.83 38.61
N ARG A 111 -9.93 -30.99 39.12
CA ARG A 111 -8.72 -31.22 38.33
C ARG A 111 -8.02 -32.48 38.81
N ARG A 112 -7.24 -33.12 37.96
CA ARG A 112 -6.40 -34.26 38.39
C ARG A 112 -5.36 -33.79 39.41
N ALA A 113 -5.09 -34.61 40.42
CA ALA A 113 -4.10 -34.30 41.44
C ALA A 113 -2.71 -34.16 40.81
N GLY A 114 -1.92 -33.17 41.25
CA GLY A 114 -0.59 -32.86 40.68
C GLY A 114 -0.56 -31.67 39.72
N VAL A 115 -1.68 -31.36 39.04
CA VAL A 115 -1.85 -30.16 38.19
C VAL A 115 -1.56 -28.87 38.97
N GLY A 116 -1.96 -28.80 40.25
CA GLY A 116 -1.72 -27.63 41.11
C GLY A 116 -0.25 -27.30 41.32
N GLN A 117 0.58 -28.33 41.57
CA GLN A 117 2.02 -28.15 41.73
C GLN A 117 2.71 -27.75 40.42
N LEU A 118 2.27 -28.32 39.30
CA LEU A 118 2.76 -27.92 37.97
C LEU A 118 2.39 -26.47 37.67
N TYR A 119 1.17 -26.04 37.97
CA TYR A 119 0.76 -24.67 37.77
C TYR A 119 1.53 -23.68 38.65
N GLU A 120 1.78 -24.01 39.92
CA GLU A 120 2.65 -23.21 40.79
C GLU A 120 4.09 -23.12 40.25
N ARG A 121 4.65 -24.24 39.76
CA ARG A 121 5.98 -24.26 39.13
C ARG A 121 6.02 -23.38 37.88
N PHE A 122 4.98 -23.43 37.05
CA PHE A 122 4.82 -22.58 35.87
C PHE A 122 4.83 -21.10 36.26
N LEU A 123 4.02 -20.69 37.24
CA LEU A 123 3.96 -19.30 37.70
C LEU A 123 5.31 -18.82 38.25
N ARG A 124 5.97 -19.65 39.08
CA ARG A 124 7.30 -19.32 39.62
C ARG A 124 8.35 -19.15 38.53
N LEU A 125 8.35 -20.03 37.53
CA LEU A 125 9.30 -19.95 36.42
C LEU A 125 9.00 -18.77 35.50
N LYS A 126 7.72 -18.51 35.18
CA LYS A 126 7.31 -17.33 34.43
C LYS A 126 7.83 -16.06 35.09
N ASP A 127 7.57 -15.89 36.38
CA ASP A 127 8.00 -14.71 37.12
C ASP A 127 9.54 -14.57 37.17
N LYS A 128 10.27 -15.68 37.35
CA LYS A 128 11.74 -15.70 37.25
C LYS A 128 12.23 -15.18 35.90
N LEU A 129 11.75 -15.75 34.80
CA LEU A 129 12.21 -15.42 33.44
C LEU A 129 11.76 -14.04 32.97
N GLU A 130 10.59 -13.59 33.45
CA GLU A 130 10.09 -12.24 33.23
C GLU A 130 10.99 -11.19 33.90
N ARG A 131 11.41 -11.45 35.15
CA ARG A 131 12.39 -10.60 35.87
C ARG A 131 13.77 -10.57 35.21
N GLU A 132 14.18 -11.65 34.55
CA GLU A 132 15.40 -11.69 33.74
C GLU A 132 15.26 -10.96 32.38
N GLY A 133 14.06 -10.50 32.02
CA GLY A 133 13.78 -9.81 30.76
C GLY A 133 13.68 -10.74 29.55
N LEU A 134 13.57 -12.06 29.73
CA LEU A 134 13.54 -13.03 28.63
C LEU A 134 12.34 -12.82 27.69
N PHE A 135 11.24 -12.26 28.20
CA PHE A 135 10.00 -12.01 27.46
C PHE A 135 9.87 -10.59 26.90
N ALA A 136 10.92 -9.77 27.01
CA ALA A 136 10.90 -8.38 26.58
C ALA A 136 10.51 -8.25 25.08
N PRO A 137 9.52 -7.41 24.73
CA PRO A 137 9.02 -7.31 23.36
C PRO A 137 10.10 -6.80 22.37
N GLN A 138 11.08 -6.02 22.85
CA GLN A 138 12.18 -5.51 22.03
C GLN A 138 13.14 -6.60 21.56
N ALA A 139 13.19 -7.75 22.27
CA ALA A 139 14.01 -8.89 21.87
C ALA A 139 13.33 -9.77 20.82
N LYS A 140 12.02 -9.59 20.57
CA LYS A 140 11.23 -10.40 19.65
C LYS A 140 11.42 -9.96 18.20
N ARG A 141 11.56 -10.94 17.30
CA ARG A 141 11.80 -10.70 15.87
C ARG A 141 10.50 -10.85 15.07
N ALA A 142 10.30 -10.02 14.05
CA ALA A 142 9.17 -10.21 13.14
C ALA A 142 9.41 -11.46 12.27
N ALA A 143 8.36 -12.25 12.07
CA ALA A 143 8.39 -13.32 11.07
C ALA A 143 8.46 -12.70 9.66
N PRO A 144 9.26 -13.28 8.74
CA PRO A 144 9.34 -12.78 7.37
C PRO A 144 8.00 -12.92 6.65
N GLU A 145 7.59 -11.90 5.90
CA GLU A 145 6.32 -11.89 5.15
C GLU A 145 6.30 -12.94 4.02
N HIS A 146 7.46 -13.23 3.45
CA HIS A 146 7.66 -14.19 2.36
C HIS A 146 8.83 -15.13 2.65
N PRO A 147 8.65 -16.12 3.54
CA PRO A 147 9.70 -17.08 3.82
C PRO A 147 9.98 -17.94 2.57
N ARG A 148 11.25 -18.11 2.26
CA ARG A 148 11.74 -19.03 1.23
C ARG A 148 11.75 -20.47 1.73
N ARG A 149 11.92 -20.69 3.03
CA ARG A 149 11.84 -22.02 3.64
C ARG A 149 11.37 -21.98 5.08
N ILE A 150 10.47 -22.89 5.44
CA ILE A 150 9.89 -23.02 6.79
C ILE A 150 10.46 -24.26 7.47
N GLY A 151 10.91 -24.13 8.72
CA GLY A 151 11.28 -25.28 9.55
C GLY A 151 10.16 -25.63 10.52
N VAL A 152 9.91 -26.91 10.76
CA VAL A 152 8.88 -27.39 11.70
C VAL A 152 9.53 -28.31 12.73
N VAL A 153 9.57 -27.86 13.98
CA VAL A 153 10.07 -28.61 15.14
C VAL A 153 8.87 -29.27 15.82
N THR A 154 8.74 -30.58 15.64
CA THR A 154 7.64 -31.37 16.22
C THR A 154 7.94 -32.87 16.16
N SER A 155 7.05 -33.70 16.69
CA SER A 155 7.16 -35.17 16.59
C SER A 155 6.60 -35.68 15.26
N LEU A 156 7.24 -36.69 14.67
CA LEU A 156 6.77 -37.31 13.41
C LEU A 156 5.43 -38.01 13.57
N GLN A 157 5.12 -38.48 14.78
CA GLN A 157 3.87 -39.18 15.09
C GLN A 157 2.74 -38.21 15.53
N ALA A 158 3.03 -36.91 15.67
CA ALA A 158 2.03 -35.96 16.16
C ALA A 158 1.04 -35.57 15.05
N ALA A 159 -0.26 -35.57 15.37
CA ALA A 159 -1.31 -35.04 14.49
C ALA A 159 -1.01 -33.59 14.05
N ALA A 160 -0.42 -32.78 14.94
CA ALA A 160 -0.02 -31.41 14.66
C ALA A 160 0.91 -31.26 13.45
N LEU A 161 1.80 -32.23 13.18
CA LEU A 161 2.64 -32.18 11.98
C LEU A 161 1.78 -32.25 10.72
N ARG A 162 0.79 -33.16 10.70
CA ARG A 162 -0.12 -33.33 9.57
C ARG A 162 -0.96 -32.08 9.34
N ASP A 163 -1.45 -31.46 10.41
CA ASP A 163 -2.24 -30.23 10.34
C ASP A 163 -1.43 -29.07 9.76
N VAL A 164 -0.19 -28.89 10.23
CA VAL A 164 0.74 -27.89 9.71
C VAL A 164 1.06 -28.15 8.24
N LEU A 165 1.47 -29.37 7.88
CA LEU A 165 1.84 -29.69 6.49
C LEU A 165 0.66 -29.52 5.53
N THR A 166 -0.54 -29.93 5.92
CA THR A 166 -1.76 -29.77 5.12
C THR A 166 -2.07 -28.29 4.90
N THR A 167 -1.93 -27.48 5.96
CA THR A 167 -2.18 -26.04 5.90
C THR A 167 -1.17 -25.32 5.01
N LEU A 168 0.12 -25.64 5.15
CA LEU A 168 1.19 -25.09 4.32
C LEU A 168 1.00 -25.48 2.84
N ALA A 169 0.70 -26.75 2.55
CA ALA A 169 0.46 -27.23 1.20
C ALA A 169 -0.77 -26.55 0.54
N ARG A 170 -1.84 -26.33 1.33
CA ARG A 170 -3.05 -25.64 0.87
C ARG A 170 -2.81 -24.16 0.57
N ARG A 171 -2.15 -23.43 1.49
CA ARG A 171 -1.94 -21.98 1.34
C ARG A 171 -0.86 -21.65 0.32
N ASN A 172 0.29 -22.33 0.40
CA ASN A 172 1.39 -22.07 -0.50
C ASN A 172 2.34 -23.28 -0.64
N PRO A 173 2.08 -24.15 -1.63
CA PRO A 173 2.89 -25.36 -1.84
C PRO A 173 4.29 -25.06 -2.41
N SER A 174 4.60 -23.82 -2.82
CA SER A 174 5.93 -23.50 -3.36
C SER A 174 6.99 -23.22 -2.29
N ILE A 175 6.60 -23.13 -1.01
CA ILE A 175 7.54 -22.92 0.10
C ILE A 175 7.96 -24.30 0.62
N PRO A 176 9.25 -24.69 0.49
CA PRO A 176 9.73 -25.95 1.02
C PRO A 176 9.68 -25.97 2.55
N VAL A 177 9.45 -27.16 3.09
CA VAL A 177 9.35 -27.40 4.54
C VAL A 177 10.47 -28.34 4.98
N ILE A 178 11.22 -27.98 6.02
CA ILE A 178 12.17 -28.87 6.69
C ILE A 178 11.57 -29.31 8.01
N VAL A 179 11.45 -30.61 8.21
CA VAL A 179 10.98 -31.16 9.49
C VAL A 179 12.20 -31.47 10.36
N TYR A 180 12.16 -30.94 11.58
CA TYR A 180 13.12 -31.17 12.65
C TYR A 180 12.47 -32.08 13.71
N PRO A 181 12.58 -33.40 13.54
CA PRO A 181 11.81 -34.37 14.33
C PRO A 181 12.33 -34.45 15.77
N VAL A 182 11.44 -34.22 16.74
CA VAL A 182 11.77 -34.28 18.16
C VAL A 182 10.56 -34.79 18.97
N PRO A 183 10.75 -35.62 20.00
CA PRO A 183 9.67 -35.93 20.92
C PRO A 183 9.20 -34.64 21.61
N VAL A 184 7.90 -34.37 21.53
CA VAL A 184 7.28 -33.15 22.07
C VAL A 184 6.65 -33.36 23.44
N GLN A 185 6.73 -34.58 23.98
CA GLN A 185 6.12 -34.98 25.26
C GLN A 185 6.93 -36.08 25.93
N GLY A 186 6.72 -36.26 27.23
CA GLY A 186 7.43 -37.24 28.05
C GLY A 186 8.73 -36.71 28.63
N GLU A 187 9.38 -37.54 29.45
CA GLU A 187 10.57 -37.18 30.19
C GLU A 187 11.76 -36.81 29.27
N GLY A 188 12.42 -35.70 29.59
CA GLY A 188 13.55 -35.16 28.82
C GLY A 188 13.16 -34.59 27.45
N ALA A 189 11.87 -34.40 27.15
CA ALA A 189 11.43 -33.79 25.91
C ALA A 189 11.89 -32.33 25.77
N GLY A 190 11.81 -31.51 26.84
CA GLY A 190 12.21 -30.11 26.77
C GLY A 190 13.69 -29.92 26.39
N GLU A 191 14.60 -30.70 26.98
CA GLU A 191 16.02 -30.68 26.55
C GLU A 191 16.21 -31.08 25.08
N LYS A 192 15.47 -32.10 24.61
CA LYS A 192 15.55 -32.55 23.22
C LYS A 192 15.04 -31.46 22.28
N ILE A 193 13.96 -30.76 22.63
CA ILE A 193 13.44 -29.59 21.90
C ILE A 193 14.49 -28.48 21.86
N ALA A 194 15.10 -28.13 22.99
CA ALA A 194 16.14 -27.12 23.07
C ALA A 194 17.35 -27.46 22.17
N ARG A 195 17.81 -28.72 22.20
CA ARG A 195 18.89 -29.20 21.31
C ARG A 195 18.49 -29.14 19.84
N MET A 196 17.24 -29.44 19.51
CA MET A 196 16.73 -29.39 18.14
C MET A 196 16.62 -27.94 17.62
N LEU A 197 16.15 -27.01 18.43
CA LEU A 197 16.14 -25.57 18.12
C LEU A 197 17.56 -25.05 17.87
N ALA A 198 18.52 -25.45 18.72
CA ALA A 198 19.92 -25.11 18.52
C ALA A 198 20.50 -25.71 17.23
N LEU A 199 20.12 -26.95 16.88
CA LEU A 199 20.52 -27.58 15.61
C LEU A 199 19.96 -26.82 14.41
N ALA A 200 18.68 -26.47 14.43
CA ALA A 200 18.04 -25.69 13.37
C ALA A 200 18.69 -24.31 13.21
N ALA A 201 18.98 -23.63 14.32
CA ALA A 201 19.71 -22.36 14.33
C ALA A 201 21.12 -22.48 13.71
N ARG A 202 21.86 -23.56 14.04
CA ARG A 202 23.19 -23.81 13.48
C ARG A 202 23.16 -24.13 11.98
N ARG A 203 22.16 -24.88 11.52
CA ARG A 203 22.01 -25.20 10.09
C ARG A 203 21.62 -23.97 9.28
N ALA A 204 20.84 -23.06 9.85
CA ALA A 204 20.41 -21.81 9.22
C ALA A 204 19.76 -22.02 7.84
N GLU A 205 19.04 -23.13 7.66
CA GLU A 205 18.43 -23.52 6.38
C GLU A 205 17.01 -22.97 6.18
N CYS A 206 16.41 -22.36 7.21
CA CYS A 206 15.04 -21.88 7.24
C CYS A 206 15.00 -20.40 7.65
N ASP A 207 14.01 -19.67 7.15
CA ASP A 207 13.82 -18.25 7.48
C ASP A 207 12.92 -18.06 8.72
N VAL A 208 12.15 -19.09 9.07
CA VAL A 208 11.25 -19.11 10.24
C VAL A 208 11.11 -20.56 10.75
N LEU A 209 11.01 -20.71 12.06
CA LEU A 209 10.76 -21.98 12.74
C LEU A 209 9.37 -22.01 13.37
N LEU A 210 8.65 -23.10 13.16
CA LEU A 210 7.42 -23.44 13.85
C LEU A 210 7.74 -24.46 14.95
N LEU A 211 7.49 -24.13 16.21
CA LEU A 211 7.51 -25.08 17.31
C LEU A 211 6.06 -25.43 17.65
N VAL A 212 5.64 -26.65 17.33
CA VAL A 212 4.22 -26.99 17.31
C VAL A 212 3.89 -28.31 18.00
N ARG A 213 2.73 -28.35 18.63
CA ARG A 213 2.10 -29.54 19.18
C ARG A 213 0.59 -29.34 19.32
N GLY A 214 -0.18 -30.42 19.21
CA GLY A 214 -1.62 -30.39 19.47
C GLY A 214 -1.97 -30.12 20.94
N GLY A 215 -3.27 -30.11 21.23
CA GLY A 215 -3.78 -30.01 22.60
C GLY A 215 -3.35 -31.18 23.50
N GLY A 216 -3.46 -30.96 24.80
CA GLY A 216 -3.16 -31.95 25.82
C GLY A 216 -3.34 -31.36 27.22
N SER A 217 -3.21 -32.21 28.23
CA SER A 217 -3.15 -31.78 29.62
C SER A 217 -1.91 -30.91 29.89
N ILE A 218 -1.86 -30.22 31.04
CA ILE A 218 -0.65 -29.44 31.39
C ILE A 218 0.58 -30.34 31.55
N GLU A 219 0.39 -31.59 31.99
CA GLU A 219 1.41 -32.64 32.09
C GLU A 219 1.94 -32.98 30.71
N ASP A 220 1.02 -33.18 29.78
CA ASP A 220 1.34 -33.43 28.39
C ASP A 220 2.22 -32.28 27.90
N LEU A 221 1.75 -31.03 27.97
CA LEU A 221 2.41 -29.83 27.45
C LEU A 221 3.63 -29.36 28.26
N TRP A 222 3.99 -30.05 29.35
CA TRP A 222 4.99 -29.57 30.30
C TRP A 222 6.38 -29.31 29.69
N ALA A 223 6.76 -30.06 28.66
CA ALA A 223 8.03 -29.88 27.96
C ALA A 223 8.23 -28.44 27.43
N PHE A 224 7.15 -27.73 27.09
CA PHE A 224 7.18 -26.34 26.62
C PHE A 224 7.22 -25.31 27.76
N ASN A 225 7.03 -25.77 29.00
CA ASN A 225 7.19 -24.99 30.22
C ASN A 225 8.58 -25.13 30.84
N GLU A 226 9.48 -25.91 30.23
CA GLU A 226 10.85 -26.04 30.71
C GLU A 226 11.72 -24.80 30.37
N GLU A 227 12.54 -24.38 31.33
CA GLU A 227 13.45 -23.23 31.18
C GLU A 227 14.41 -23.38 29.99
N ALA A 228 14.89 -24.59 29.74
CA ALA A 228 15.78 -24.89 28.62
C ALA A 228 15.18 -24.53 27.26
N VAL A 229 13.87 -24.78 27.07
CA VAL A 229 13.16 -24.46 25.82
C VAL A 229 13.04 -22.95 25.66
N ALA A 230 12.63 -22.24 26.71
CA ALA A 230 12.49 -20.79 26.68
C ALA A 230 13.80 -20.08 26.30
N ARG A 231 14.92 -20.51 26.92
CA ARG A 231 16.25 -19.97 26.62
C ARG A 231 16.71 -20.35 25.22
N ALA A 232 16.45 -21.57 24.76
CA ALA A 232 16.79 -22.00 23.40
C ALA A 232 16.02 -21.23 22.32
N ILE A 233 14.73 -20.95 22.54
CA ILE A 233 13.93 -20.08 21.66
C ILE A 233 14.61 -18.70 21.57
N ARG A 234 14.94 -18.09 22.72
CA ARG A 234 15.48 -16.74 22.72
C ARG A 234 16.88 -16.65 22.10
N ALA A 235 17.71 -17.69 22.30
CA ALA A 235 19.04 -17.82 21.72
C ALA A 235 19.02 -18.18 20.22
N CYS A 236 17.88 -18.65 19.68
CA CYS A 236 17.75 -18.96 18.26
C CYS A 236 17.91 -17.68 17.43
N GLY A 237 18.75 -17.72 16.39
CA GLY A 237 18.91 -16.61 15.44
C GLY A 237 17.77 -16.50 14.42
N ILE A 238 16.98 -17.55 14.26
CA ILE A 238 15.84 -17.63 13.34
C ILE A 238 14.57 -17.29 14.12
N PRO A 239 13.63 -16.48 13.57
CA PRO A 239 12.34 -16.22 14.21
C PRO A 239 11.59 -17.51 14.55
N VAL A 240 11.14 -17.65 15.80
CA VAL A 240 10.40 -18.82 16.28
C VAL A 240 8.93 -18.46 16.55
N VAL A 241 8.02 -19.16 15.87
CA VAL A 241 6.58 -19.10 16.10
C VAL A 241 6.16 -20.35 16.86
N VAL A 242 5.51 -20.16 18.00
CA VAL A 242 4.99 -21.27 18.82
C VAL A 242 3.50 -21.43 18.55
N GLY A 243 3.08 -22.67 18.27
CA GLY A 243 1.68 -23.05 18.07
C GLY A 243 1.40 -24.34 18.83
N VAL A 244 1.27 -24.23 20.15
CA VAL A 244 1.06 -25.37 21.05
C VAL A 244 -0.34 -25.30 21.63
N GLY A 245 -1.08 -26.41 21.53
CA GLY A 245 -2.40 -26.55 22.12
C GLY A 245 -3.49 -25.71 21.45
N HIS A 246 -4.37 -25.15 22.26
CA HIS A 246 -5.46 -24.25 21.91
C HIS A 246 -5.29 -22.85 22.54
N GLU A 247 -6.27 -21.98 22.34
CA GLU A 247 -6.23 -20.60 22.82
C GLU A 247 -5.98 -20.47 24.33
N THR A 248 -6.46 -21.43 25.13
CA THR A 248 -6.30 -21.49 26.59
C THR A 248 -4.95 -22.03 27.06
N ASP A 249 -4.21 -22.73 26.20
CA ASP A 249 -3.06 -23.56 26.58
C ASP A 249 -1.76 -22.75 26.51
N THR A 250 -1.65 -21.69 27.31
CA THR A 250 -0.47 -20.81 27.28
C THR A 250 0.70 -21.41 28.05
N THR A 251 1.85 -21.52 27.38
CA THR A 251 3.10 -22.11 27.90
C THR A 251 4.21 -21.06 28.05
N ILE A 252 5.28 -21.39 28.76
CA ILE A 252 6.48 -20.52 28.84
C ILE A 252 7.09 -20.29 27.45
N ALA A 253 7.08 -21.32 26.59
CA ALA A 253 7.53 -21.20 25.22
C ALA A 253 6.79 -20.09 24.45
N ASP A 254 5.48 -19.92 24.67
CA ASP A 254 4.69 -18.85 24.03
C ASP A 254 5.16 -17.45 24.43
N PHE A 255 5.55 -17.26 25.70
CA PHE A 255 6.08 -15.98 26.16
C PHE A 255 7.47 -15.70 25.61
N ALA A 256 8.32 -16.72 25.50
CA ALA A 256 9.66 -16.62 24.92
C ALA A 256 9.66 -16.46 23.39
N ALA A 257 8.61 -16.95 22.72
CA ALA A 257 8.47 -16.92 21.28
C ALA A 257 8.49 -15.50 20.71
N ASP A 258 8.95 -15.42 19.47
CA ASP A 258 8.87 -14.20 18.68
C ASP A 258 7.41 -13.90 18.29
N CYS A 259 6.64 -14.96 17.99
CA CYS A 259 5.21 -14.87 17.78
C CYS A 259 4.49 -16.09 18.40
N ARG A 260 3.34 -15.84 19.04
CA ARG A 260 2.43 -16.88 19.51
C ARG A 260 1.32 -17.09 18.49
N ALA A 261 0.98 -18.34 18.23
CA ALA A 261 -0.22 -18.75 17.55
C ALA A 261 -1.06 -19.67 18.47
N PRO A 262 -2.40 -19.57 18.44
CA PRO A 262 -3.27 -20.33 19.33
C PRO A 262 -3.32 -21.83 19.02
N THR A 263 -2.93 -22.25 17.81
CA THR A 263 -2.93 -23.66 17.38
C THR A 263 -1.79 -23.93 16.39
N PRO A 264 -1.40 -25.20 16.18
CA PRO A 264 -0.45 -25.57 15.11
C PRO A 264 -0.87 -25.04 13.73
N THR A 265 -2.15 -25.18 13.39
CA THR A 265 -2.73 -24.70 12.13
C THR A 265 -2.58 -23.18 12.01
N ALA A 266 -2.91 -22.42 13.06
CA ALA A 266 -2.76 -20.97 13.05
C ALA A 266 -1.28 -20.55 12.90
N ALA A 267 -0.34 -21.30 13.51
CA ALA A 267 1.08 -21.04 13.33
C ALA A 267 1.50 -21.20 11.86
N ALA A 268 1.01 -22.23 11.18
CA ALA A 268 1.25 -22.44 9.76
C ALA A 268 0.63 -21.34 8.88
N GLU A 269 -0.57 -20.86 9.21
CA GLU A 269 -1.21 -19.77 8.47
C GLU A 269 -0.46 -18.44 8.61
N LEU A 270 0.07 -18.16 9.80
CA LEU A 270 0.79 -16.93 10.11
C LEU A 270 2.07 -16.79 9.27
N VAL A 271 2.79 -17.89 9.05
CA VAL A 271 4.05 -17.88 8.29
C VAL A 271 3.89 -18.20 6.80
N SER A 272 2.67 -18.52 6.33
CA SER A 272 2.43 -18.94 4.95
C SER A 272 1.60 -17.89 4.19
N PRO A 273 2.19 -17.05 3.33
CA PRO A 273 1.40 -16.11 2.51
C PRO A 273 0.50 -16.87 1.53
N SER A 274 -0.71 -16.36 1.26
CA SER A 274 -1.67 -17.00 0.36
C SER A 274 -1.18 -16.93 -1.10
N ARG A 275 -0.86 -18.07 -1.72
CA ARG A 275 -0.43 -18.12 -3.12
C ARG A 275 -1.51 -17.60 -4.07
N ALA A 276 -2.78 -17.88 -3.77
CA ALA A 276 -3.91 -17.42 -4.57
C ALA A 276 -4.02 -15.88 -4.57
N GLU A 277 -3.83 -15.25 -3.42
CA GLU A 277 -3.82 -13.79 -3.31
C GLU A 277 -2.63 -13.17 -4.04
N LEU A 278 -1.43 -13.74 -3.89
CA LEU A 278 -0.23 -13.28 -4.59
C LEU A 278 -0.40 -13.36 -6.11
N LEU A 279 -0.92 -14.48 -6.62
CA LEU A 279 -1.20 -14.64 -8.05
C LEU A 279 -2.27 -13.65 -8.52
N GLY A 280 -3.33 -13.45 -7.73
CA GLY A 280 -4.35 -12.45 -8.00
C GLY A 280 -3.77 -11.03 -8.12
N ARG A 281 -2.87 -10.64 -7.21
CA ARG A 281 -2.17 -9.35 -7.26
C ARG A 281 -1.32 -9.22 -8.53
N VAL A 282 -0.56 -10.25 -8.89
CA VAL A 282 0.26 -10.25 -10.12
C VAL A 282 -0.61 -10.07 -11.36
N LEU A 283 -1.71 -10.82 -11.49
CA LEU A 283 -2.64 -10.70 -12.63
C LEU A 283 -3.28 -9.31 -12.70
N GLN A 284 -3.65 -8.73 -11.56
CA GLN A 284 -4.18 -7.37 -11.50
C GLN A 284 -3.16 -6.33 -11.97
N LEU A 285 -1.91 -6.45 -11.53
CA LEU A 285 -0.83 -5.56 -11.95
C LEU A 285 -0.54 -5.69 -13.44
N ALA A 286 -0.50 -6.91 -13.98
CA ALA A 286 -0.32 -7.16 -15.41
C ALA A 286 -1.45 -6.56 -16.25
N ALA A 287 -2.71 -6.72 -15.82
CA ALA A 287 -3.86 -6.14 -16.50
C ALA A 287 -3.84 -4.60 -16.47
N ARG A 288 -3.39 -4.00 -15.36
CA ARG A 288 -3.19 -2.54 -15.27
C ARG A 288 -2.10 -2.07 -16.23
N ALA A 289 -0.93 -2.71 -16.22
CA ALA A 289 0.18 -2.37 -17.10
C ALA A 289 -0.20 -2.46 -18.59
N SER A 290 -0.94 -3.51 -18.98
CA SER A 290 -1.44 -3.67 -20.36
C SER A 290 -2.37 -2.54 -20.78
N ARG A 291 -3.36 -2.19 -19.94
CA ARG A 291 -4.27 -1.07 -20.21
C ARG A 291 -3.52 0.25 -20.32
N ASP A 292 -2.51 0.48 -19.48
CA ASP A 292 -1.73 1.71 -19.49
C ASP A 292 -0.88 1.83 -20.76
N ALA A 293 -0.29 0.72 -21.21
CA ALA A 293 0.43 0.65 -22.47
C ALA A 293 -0.50 0.92 -23.67
N GLN A 294 -1.70 0.32 -23.70
CA GLN A 294 -2.70 0.57 -24.74
C GLN A 294 -3.13 2.04 -24.79
N ARG A 295 -3.39 2.67 -23.63
CA ARG A 295 -3.73 4.10 -23.58
C ARG A 295 -2.59 4.96 -24.12
N ARG A 296 -1.34 4.68 -23.74
CA ARG A 296 -0.17 5.40 -24.27
C ARG A 296 -0.05 5.28 -25.78
N LEU A 297 -0.28 4.09 -26.35
CA LEU A 297 -0.26 3.88 -27.80
C LEU A 297 -1.37 4.70 -28.48
N GLN A 298 -2.60 4.65 -27.97
CA GLN A 298 -3.72 5.42 -28.49
C GLN A 298 -3.45 6.94 -28.47
N TYR A 299 -2.89 7.46 -27.38
CA TYR A 299 -2.49 8.87 -27.30
C TYR A 299 -1.39 9.23 -28.31
N ALA A 300 -0.41 8.35 -28.50
CA ALA A 300 0.64 8.57 -29.49
C ALA A 300 0.08 8.59 -30.92
N MET A 301 -0.83 7.65 -31.26
CA MET A 301 -1.51 7.61 -32.55
C MET A 301 -2.32 8.89 -32.81
N GLN A 302 -3.15 9.31 -31.85
CA GLN A 302 -3.93 10.55 -31.96
C GLN A 302 -3.04 11.79 -32.13
N ARG A 303 -1.87 11.82 -31.47
CA ARG A 303 -0.90 12.89 -31.61
C ARG A 303 -0.25 12.90 -32.99
N ILE A 304 0.07 11.73 -33.55
CA ILE A 304 0.57 11.60 -34.93
C ILE A 304 -0.49 12.11 -35.90
N ASP A 305 -1.75 11.67 -35.78
CA ASP A 305 -2.84 12.12 -36.65
C ASP A 305 -3.04 13.64 -36.59
N ALA A 306 -3.00 14.20 -35.38
CA ALA A 306 -3.11 15.65 -35.19
C ALA A 306 -1.94 16.42 -35.83
N LEU A 307 -0.71 15.91 -35.72
CA LEU A 307 0.46 16.52 -36.37
C LEU A 307 0.44 16.34 -37.89
N ALA A 308 0.01 15.18 -38.38
CA ALA A 308 -0.14 14.90 -39.80
C ALA A 308 -1.14 15.86 -40.45
N ARG A 309 -2.25 16.17 -39.79
CA ARG A 309 -3.21 17.18 -40.26
C ARG A 309 -2.63 18.61 -40.36
N ARG A 310 -1.54 18.92 -39.65
CA ARG A 310 -0.87 20.24 -39.73
C ARG A 310 0.13 20.32 -40.87
N LEU A 311 0.44 19.20 -41.53
CA LEU A 311 1.27 19.21 -42.73
C LEU A 311 0.44 19.75 -43.89
N VAL A 312 0.67 21.02 -44.24
CA VAL A 312 0.14 21.59 -45.48
C VAL A 312 0.79 20.84 -46.64
N HIS A 313 -0.04 20.28 -47.52
CA HIS A 313 0.44 19.51 -48.67
C HIS A 313 1.42 20.37 -49.49
N PRO A 314 2.62 19.86 -49.85
CA PRO A 314 3.63 20.63 -50.58
C PRO A 314 3.07 21.29 -51.85
N ALA A 315 2.17 20.59 -52.54
CA ALA A 315 1.50 21.13 -53.74
C ALA A 315 0.67 22.39 -53.45
N ASP A 316 0.03 22.50 -52.28
CA ASP A 316 -0.73 23.72 -51.92
C ASP A 316 0.20 24.89 -51.62
N ARG A 317 1.31 24.66 -50.89
CA ARG A 317 2.35 25.68 -50.70
C ARG A 317 2.97 26.13 -52.02
N MET A 318 3.23 25.20 -52.93
CA MET A 318 3.75 25.50 -54.27
C MET A 318 2.73 26.26 -55.11
N ARG A 319 1.45 25.91 -55.03
CA ARG A 319 0.35 26.61 -55.73
C ARG A 319 0.23 28.05 -55.26
N VAL A 320 0.24 28.31 -53.95
CA VAL A 320 0.21 29.66 -53.38
C VAL A 320 1.46 30.45 -53.81
N SER A 321 2.64 29.84 -53.74
CA SER A 321 3.89 30.50 -54.18
C SER A 321 3.89 30.82 -55.67
N ARG A 322 3.35 29.93 -56.51
CA ARG A 322 3.20 30.15 -57.95
C ARG A 322 2.21 31.27 -58.25
N GLN A 323 1.08 31.34 -57.54
CA GLN A 323 0.12 32.44 -57.67
C GLN A 323 0.77 33.78 -57.29
N LEU A 324 1.52 33.83 -56.20
CA LEU A 324 2.26 35.02 -55.79
C LEU A 324 3.31 35.43 -56.83
N LEU A 325 4.07 34.49 -57.38
CA LEU A 325 5.03 34.75 -58.45
C LEU A 325 4.36 35.34 -59.69
N VAL A 326 3.22 34.81 -60.12
CA VAL A 326 2.47 35.35 -61.26
C VAL A 326 2.02 36.79 -60.99
N GLN A 327 1.48 37.07 -59.80
CA GLN A 327 1.06 38.42 -59.41
C GLN A 327 2.25 39.40 -59.37
N LEU A 328 3.37 38.99 -58.79
CA LEU A 328 4.57 39.82 -58.70
C LEU A 328 5.17 40.09 -60.09
N SER A 329 5.21 39.10 -60.97
CA SER A 329 5.67 39.25 -62.35
C SER A 329 4.81 40.23 -63.15
N ALA A 330 3.47 40.13 -63.02
CA ALA A 330 2.57 41.07 -63.67
C ALA A 330 2.75 42.51 -63.16
N ARG A 331 2.93 42.68 -61.84
CA ARG A 331 3.21 43.99 -61.23
C ARG A 331 4.54 44.57 -61.70
N LEU A 332 5.58 43.74 -61.81
CA LEU A 332 6.89 44.15 -62.31
C LEU A 332 6.80 44.60 -63.78
N ALA A 333 6.14 43.82 -64.64
CA ALA A 333 5.95 44.16 -66.05
C ALA A 333 5.20 45.49 -66.22
N SER A 334 4.11 45.69 -65.47
CA SER A 334 3.36 46.96 -65.48
C SER A 334 4.19 48.14 -64.97
N ALA A 335 4.98 47.96 -63.90
CA ALA A 335 5.85 49.01 -63.40
C ALA A 335 6.98 49.36 -64.38
N ALA A 336 7.56 48.35 -65.04
CA ALA A 336 8.57 48.53 -66.09
C ALA A 336 7.98 49.27 -67.30
N GLY A 337 6.80 48.86 -67.78
CA GLY A 337 6.08 49.54 -68.87
C GLY A 337 5.85 51.01 -68.56
N ARG A 338 5.28 51.33 -67.39
CA ARG A 338 5.07 52.73 -66.96
C ARG A 338 6.36 53.54 -66.90
N ARG A 339 7.49 52.95 -66.50
CA ARG A 339 8.79 53.64 -66.52
C ARG A 339 9.28 53.91 -67.94
N LEU A 340 9.14 52.95 -68.85
CA LEU A 340 9.51 53.11 -70.25
C LEU A 340 8.66 54.17 -70.94
N ASP A 341 7.35 54.17 -70.71
CA ASP A 341 6.43 55.19 -71.22
C ASP A 341 6.82 56.59 -70.71
N GLY A 342 7.17 56.68 -69.42
CA GLY A 342 7.67 57.92 -68.82
C GLY A 342 8.99 58.43 -69.44
N PHE A 343 9.92 57.53 -69.77
CA PHE A 343 11.13 57.89 -70.51
C PHE A 343 10.82 58.33 -71.95
N GLY A 344 9.90 57.64 -72.63
CA GLY A 344 9.45 57.98 -73.98
C GLY A 344 8.80 59.37 -74.04
N ALA A 345 7.91 59.68 -73.10
CA ALA A 345 7.28 60.99 -72.98
C ALA A 345 8.31 62.11 -72.73
N ARG A 346 9.29 61.88 -71.86
CA ARG A 346 10.40 62.82 -71.62
C ARG A 346 11.23 63.06 -72.86
N LEU A 347 11.56 62.00 -73.60
CA LEU A 347 12.31 62.10 -74.85
C LEU A 347 11.54 62.88 -75.92
N ALA A 348 10.23 62.64 -76.05
CA ALA A 348 9.37 63.36 -76.99
C ALA A 348 9.31 64.86 -76.67
N LEU A 349 9.18 65.21 -75.38
CA LEU A 349 9.16 66.60 -74.94
C LEU A 349 10.50 67.31 -75.16
N ALA A 350 11.62 66.62 -74.89
CA ALA A 350 12.96 67.12 -75.19
C ALA A 350 13.14 67.35 -76.71
N ARG A 351 12.67 66.43 -77.55
CA ARG A 351 12.71 66.56 -79.02
C ARG A 351 11.87 67.74 -79.52
N ALA A 352 10.66 67.91 -79.00
CA ALA A 352 9.81 69.04 -79.34
C ALA A 352 10.42 70.39 -78.93
N SER A 353 11.07 70.43 -77.76
CA SER A 353 11.80 71.62 -77.29
C SER A 353 12.97 71.97 -78.21
N LEU A 354 13.73 70.96 -78.66
CA LEU A 354 14.83 71.14 -79.60
C LEU A 354 14.34 71.68 -80.96
N GLN A 355 13.20 71.16 -81.46
CA GLN A 355 12.58 71.64 -82.71
C GLN A 355 12.05 73.06 -82.59
N GLY A 356 11.53 73.46 -81.43
CA GLY A 356 11.08 74.83 -81.17
C GLY A 356 12.21 75.86 -81.20
N LEU A 357 13.46 75.42 -80.97
CA LEU A 357 14.66 76.27 -80.98
C LEU A 357 15.37 76.29 -82.34
N ASP A 358 14.87 75.58 -83.36
CA ASP A 358 15.42 75.59 -84.72
C ASP A 358 15.09 76.93 -85.43
N PRO A 359 16.10 77.77 -85.74
CA PRO A 359 15.89 79.03 -86.46
C PRO A 359 15.21 78.84 -87.83
N GLY A 360 15.41 77.69 -88.49
CA GLY A 360 14.75 77.36 -89.75
C GLY A 360 13.24 77.19 -89.59
N ALA A 361 12.79 76.60 -88.49
CA ALA A 361 11.37 76.44 -88.18
C ALA A 361 10.70 77.79 -87.85
N VAL A 362 11.45 78.74 -87.26
CA VAL A 362 10.97 80.11 -87.02
C VAL A 362 10.81 80.87 -88.34
N LEU A 363 11.79 80.78 -89.25
CA LEU A 363 11.70 81.38 -90.58
C LEU A 363 10.54 80.79 -91.41
N ALA A 364 10.32 79.48 -91.35
CA ALA A 364 9.23 78.78 -92.04
C ALA A 364 7.82 79.22 -91.59
N ARG A 365 7.68 79.78 -90.37
CA ARG A 365 6.41 80.33 -89.87
C ARG A 365 6.08 81.73 -90.41
N GLY A 366 6.89 82.25 -91.35
CA GLY A 366 6.67 83.56 -91.98
C GLY A 366 7.39 84.71 -91.29
N TYR A 367 8.26 84.42 -90.31
CA TYR A 367 9.17 85.42 -89.76
C TYR A 367 10.37 85.59 -90.66
N SER A 368 10.98 86.77 -90.63
CA SER A 368 12.18 87.09 -91.37
C SER A 368 13.31 87.50 -90.42
N ILE A 369 14.55 87.34 -90.87
CA ILE A 369 15.73 87.84 -90.16
C ILE A 369 16.37 88.90 -91.05
N THR A 370 16.25 90.15 -90.64
CA THR A 370 16.88 91.29 -91.34
C THR A 370 18.27 91.55 -90.76
N ARG A 371 19.25 91.75 -91.63
CA ARG A 371 20.64 92.07 -91.31
C ARG A 371 21.06 93.37 -91.95
N ASP A 372 22.00 94.07 -91.33
CA ASP A 372 22.67 95.24 -91.94
C ASP A 372 23.71 94.81 -92.99
N ALA A 373 24.36 95.78 -93.63
CA ALA A 373 25.39 95.55 -94.65
C ALA A 373 26.62 94.77 -94.12
N SER A 374 26.81 94.69 -92.79
CA SER A 374 27.88 93.90 -92.17
C SER A 374 27.46 92.46 -91.82
N GLY A 375 26.20 92.11 -92.03
CA GLY A 375 25.64 90.78 -91.74
C GLY A 375 25.16 90.61 -90.30
N VAL A 376 25.08 91.68 -89.49
CA VAL A 376 24.58 91.61 -88.10
C VAL A 376 23.06 91.69 -88.08
N VAL A 377 22.41 90.81 -87.30
CA VAL A 377 20.94 90.78 -87.19
C VAL A 377 20.42 92.05 -86.53
N LEU A 378 19.54 92.74 -87.26
CA LEU A 378 18.86 93.92 -86.81
C LEU A 378 17.63 93.52 -85.98
N ARG A 379 17.67 93.86 -84.70
CA ARG A 379 16.54 93.68 -83.77
C ARG A 379 15.76 94.97 -83.53
N ASP A 380 16.34 96.10 -83.94
CA ASP A 380 15.84 97.44 -83.65
C ASP A 380 16.10 98.34 -84.87
N ALA A 381 15.06 99.05 -85.32
CA ALA A 381 15.10 99.91 -86.50
C ALA A 381 15.99 101.16 -86.33
N THR A 382 16.30 101.57 -85.09
CA THR A 382 17.13 102.76 -84.82
C THR A 382 18.56 102.63 -85.36
N ARG A 383 19.04 101.39 -85.50
CA ARG A 383 20.41 101.08 -85.96
C ARG A 383 20.60 101.22 -87.46
N VAL A 384 19.53 101.34 -88.22
CA VAL A 384 19.58 101.48 -89.68
C VAL A 384 19.67 102.95 -90.07
N ARG A 385 20.59 103.29 -90.98
CA ARG A 385 20.65 104.62 -91.61
C ARG A 385 19.81 104.64 -92.88
N VAL A 386 19.16 105.77 -93.15
CA VAL A 386 18.40 105.93 -94.40
C VAL A 386 19.39 105.90 -95.58
N GLY A 387 19.10 105.07 -96.58
CA GLY A 387 19.98 104.74 -97.70
C GLY A 387 20.88 103.50 -97.49
N GLU A 388 20.79 102.84 -96.34
CA GLU A 388 21.59 101.64 -96.05
C GLU A 388 20.93 100.38 -96.63
N THR A 389 21.74 99.50 -97.25
CA THR A 389 21.28 98.20 -97.75
C THR A 389 21.08 97.22 -96.61
N LEU A 390 19.91 96.58 -96.59
CA LEU A 390 19.48 95.58 -95.64
C LEU A 390 19.27 94.25 -96.35
N THR A 391 19.76 93.17 -95.76
CA THR A 391 19.49 91.81 -96.26
C THR A 391 18.48 91.13 -95.37
N THR A 392 17.29 90.85 -95.90
CA THR A 392 16.24 90.13 -95.18
C THR A 392 16.19 88.66 -95.62
N THR A 393 16.53 87.75 -94.73
CA THR A 393 16.42 86.30 -94.96
C THR A 393 15.01 85.82 -94.61
N LEU A 394 14.41 85.06 -95.51
CA LEU A 394 13.09 84.45 -95.35
C LEU A 394 13.23 82.92 -95.20
N ALA A 395 12.10 82.22 -95.09
CA ALA A 395 12.05 80.75 -95.09
C ALA A 395 12.83 80.12 -96.25
N SER A 396 12.75 80.74 -97.43
CA SER A 396 13.57 80.38 -98.59
C SER A 396 14.09 81.65 -99.27
N GLY A 397 15.42 81.74 -99.38
CA GLY A 397 16.09 82.86 -100.02
C GLY A 397 16.21 84.12 -99.16
N TRP A 398 16.74 85.16 -99.78
CA TRP A 398 16.96 86.46 -99.16
C TRP A 398 16.64 87.57 -100.16
N VAL A 399 16.30 88.73 -99.62
CA VAL A 399 16.02 89.95 -100.39
C VAL A 399 16.90 91.05 -99.87
N GLU A 400 17.54 91.79 -100.78
CA GLU A 400 18.19 93.05 -100.46
C GLU A 400 17.22 94.21 -100.68
N SER A 401 17.14 95.07 -99.69
CA SER A 401 16.32 96.28 -99.73
C SER A 401 17.13 97.47 -99.23
N GLU A 402 16.83 98.66 -99.75
CA GLU A 402 17.43 99.89 -99.24
C GLU A 402 16.47 100.57 -98.25
N ALA A 403 17.00 101.04 -97.12
CA ALA A 403 16.20 101.70 -96.10
C ALA A 403 15.77 103.10 -96.55
N LEU A 404 14.60 103.22 -97.18
CA LEU A 404 14.10 104.50 -97.72
C LEU A 404 13.65 105.50 -96.64
N ARG A 405 13.09 105.00 -95.55
CA ARG A 405 12.62 105.83 -94.42
C ARG A 405 12.68 105.01 -93.15
N LYS A 406 13.14 105.61 -92.05
CA LYS A 406 13.05 105.00 -90.73
C LYS A 406 11.98 105.68 -89.89
N GLY A 407 11.19 104.87 -89.19
CA GLY A 407 10.22 105.29 -88.19
C GLY A 407 10.54 104.57 -86.90
N HIS A 408 10.53 105.29 -85.78
CA HIS A 408 10.54 104.70 -84.46
C HIS A 408 9.12 104.85 -83.91
N ASP A 409 8.49 103.73 -83.59
CA ASP A 409 7.22 103.72 -82.88
C ASP A 409 7.54 103.67 -81.38
N PRO A 410 7.35 104.78 -80.63
CA PRO A 410 7.69 104.83 -79.20
C PRO A 410 6.76 103.97 -78.32
N SER A 411 5.80 103.24 -78.89
CA SER A 411 4.88 102.35 -78.18
C SER A 411 5.30 100.88 -78.11
N ARG A 412 6.54 100.55 -78.49
CA ARG A 412 7.17 99.23 -78.34
C ARG A 412 8.53 99.26 -77.68
#